data_AF-F6GC21-F1
#
_entry.id   AF-F6GC21-F1
#
_cell.length_a   1.000
_cell.length_b   1.000
_cell.length_c   1.000
_cell.angle_alpha   90.00
_cell.angle_beta   90.00
_cell.angle_gamma   90.00
#
_symmetry.space_group_name_H-M   'P 1'
#
loop_
_entity.id
_entity.type
_entity.pdbx_description
1 polymer ?
#
loop_
_entity_poly.entity_id
_entity_poly.type
_entity_poly.pdbx_seq_one_letter_code
_entity_poly.pdbx_strand_id
1 'polypeptide(L)'
;MKKINLILTSLLLSLFLVGCDSNENGLNGGNSDSGWIQFDASASNAFSTDANVAIPFSLPYGTNAQGQTITYSIDAVSGNVPSDQLGTFTTILEATDQDGTINFTPIATGENYTLRFTLLSTSNTDYQIGLSDGSKQITYDLTVCNFAVSASYTGDAYSNDLDIAPGTFGPYTSTFTPVDGEDNTWTLDTTWGPDFVFNLTGGGVPQGSFPYESTVVLNSDNTVTVTAEAPYSGGTGSYDPCTDTFTLNLGQALFTGTFTVDVVLTGN
;
A
#
# COMPACT_ATOMS: atom_id res chain seq x y z
N MET A 1 28.67 51.52 49.68
CA MET A 1 27.60 51.57 48.65
C MET A 1 27.95 50.60 47.52
N LYS A 2 27.45 49.35 47.54
CA LYS A 2 27.63 48.37 46.42
C LYS A 2 26.83 47.05 46.55
N LYS A 3 25.83 46.96 47.43
CA LYS A 3 25.11 45.69 47.71
C LYS A 3 23.58 45.75 47.60
N ILE A 4 23.01 46.82 47.03
CA ILE A 4 21.55 46.97 46.87
C ILE A 4 21.08 46.67 45.43
N ASN A 5 21.98 46.69 44.44
CA ASN A 5 21.60 46.47 43.03
C ASN A 5 21.48 45.00 42.59
N LEU A 6 21.82 44.02 43.45
CA LEU A 6 21.72 42.60 43.09
C LEU A 6 20.38 41.96 43.45
N ILE A 7 19.64 42.54 44.41
CA ILE A 7 18.33 42.03 44.82
C ILE A 7 17.23 42.55 43.88
N LEU A 8 17.41 43.75 43.31
CA LEU A 8 16.44 44.35 42.39
C LEU A 8 16.43 43.69 40.99
N THR A 9 17.53 43.04 40.59
CA THR A 9 17.62 42.31 39.30
C THR A 9 17.06 40.89 39.39
N SER A 10 16.92 40.32 40.59
CA SER A 10 16.35 38.98 40.77
C SER A 10 14.82 38.98 40.99
N LEU A 11 14.20 40.15 41.21
CA LEU A 11 12.75 40.31 41.36
C LEU A 11 12.04 40.67 40.04
N LEU A 12 12.79 40.98 38.98
CA LEU A 12 12.24 41.33 37.66
C LEU A 12 12.21 40.15 36.67
N LEU A 13 12.62 38.95 37.11
CA LEU A 13 12.66 37.73 36.29
C LEU A 13 11.52 36.75 36.63
N SER A 14 10.43 37.23 37.22
CA SER A 14 9.30 36.41 37.68
C SER A 14 7.94 36.89 37.17
N LEU A 15 7.89 37.64 36.06
CA LEU A 15 6.65 38.20 35.52
C LEU A 15 6.44 38.04 34.01
N PHE A 16 6.92 36.94 33.44
CA PHE A 16 6.48 36.46 32.13
C PHE A 16 6.18 34.96 32.16
N LEU A 17 5.36 34.53 33.13
CA LEU A 17 4.45 33.43 32.84
C LEU A 17 3.29 34.05 32.08
N VAL A 18 3.48 34.23 30.77
CA VAL A 18 2.36 34.38 29.85
C VAL A 18 1.60 33.07 29.95
N GLY A 19 0.53 33.06 30.75
CA GLY A 19 -0.49 32.06 30.61
C GLY A 19 -0.98 32.14 29.16
N CYS A 20 -0.71 31.10 28.37
CA CYS A 20 -1.54 30.83 27.22
C CYS A 20 -2.95 30.53 27.76
N ASP A 21 -3.77 31.57 27.93
CA ASP A 21 -5.20 31.41 27.80
C ASP A 21 -5.47 31.19 26.30
N SER A 22 -5.27 29.96 25.86
CA SER A 22 -5.87 29.44 24.62
C SER A 22 -7.05 28.57 25.02
N ASN A 23 -8.01 29.16 25.72
CA ASN A 23 -9.31 28.55 26.01
C ASN A 23 -10.30 28.78 24.87
N GLU A 24 -9.88 28.50 23.64
CA GLU A 24 -10.79 28.46 22.48
C GLU A 24 -10.57 27.23 21.59
N ASN A 25 -9.98 26.16 22.13
CA ASN A 25 -10.23 24.84 21.57
C ASN A 25 -11.66 24.47 21.98
N GLY A 26 -12.61 24.57 21.03
CA GLY A 26 -14.05 24.33 21.19
C GLY A 26 -14.46 22.90 21.57
N LEU A 27 -13.74 22.28 22.50
CA LEU A 27 -14.17 21.10 23.24
C LEU A 27 -15.01 21.61 24.42
N ASN A 28 -16.28 21.20 24.47
CA ASN A 28 -17.21 21.63 25.50
C ASN A 28 -16.71 21.25 26.90
N GLY A 29 -16.10 22.21 27.59
CA GLY A 29 -16.06 22.36 29.05
C GLY A 29 -15.71 21.14 29.91
N GLY A 30 -14.44 21.01 30.31
CA GLY A 30 -14.03 20.45 31.61
C GLY A 30 -14.32 18.97 31.89
N ASN A 31 -14.97 18.24 30.99
CA ASN A 31 -15.14 16.79 31.11
C ASN A 31 -13.85 16.11 30.64
N SER A 32 -13.19 15.36 31.52
CA SER A 32 -12.03 14.54 31.16
C SER A 32 -12.38 13.41 30.17
N ASP A 33 -13.66 13.13 29.99
CA ASP A 33 -14.22 12.19 29.03
C ASP A 33 -14.83 12.92 27.81
N SER A 34 -14.05 13.80 27.18
CA SER A 34 -14.43 14.53 25.96
C SER A 34 -13.23 14.65 25.01
N GLY A 35 -13.50 14.87 23.72
CA GLY A 35 -12.45 14.94 22.70
C GLY A 35 -12.95 14.87 21.27
N TRP A 36 -12.11 14.36 20.37
CA TRP A 36 -12.49 14.09 18.99
C TRP A 36 -12.03 12.71 18.54
N ILE A 37 -12.62 12.25 17.44
CA ILE A 37 -12.33 10.97 16.80
C ILE A 37 -11.88 11.24 15.36
N GLN A 38 -10.85 10.53 14.92
CA GLN A 38 -10.24 10.71 13.60
C GLN A 38 -9.68 9.38 13.08
N PHE A 39 -9.41 9.29 11.78
CA PHE A 39 -8.54 8.25 11.24
C PHE A 39 -7.07 8.56 11.52
N ASP A 40 -6.25 7.51 11.66
CA ASP A 40 -4.80 7.65 11.90
C ASP A 40 -3.99 7.86 10.63
N ALA A 41 -4.59 7.53 9.48
CA ALA A 41 -4.05 7.77 8.15
C ALA A 41 -5.16 8.25 7.21
N SER A 42 -4.78 8.77 6.05
CA SER A 42 -5.74 9.23 5.04
C SER A 42 -6.03 8.17 3.97
N ALA A 43 -5.17 7.17 3.80
CA ALA A 43 -5.33 6.13 2.79
C ALA A 43 -4.48 4.88 3.05
N SER A 44 -4.87 3.76 2.44
CA SER A 44 -4.03 2.58 2.24
C SER A 44 -4.44 1.79 1.00
N ASN A 45 -3.62 0.78 0.69
CA ASN A 45 -3.96 -0.26 -0.28
C ASN A 45 -4.30 -1.56 0.44
N ALA A 46 -5.11 -2.40 -0.19
CA ALA A 46 -5.36 -3.78 0.20
C ALA A 46 -5.55 -4.65 -1.03
N PHE A 47 -5.44 -5.97 -0.87
CA PHE A 47 -5.70 -6.91 -1.94
C PHE A 47 -7.13 -7.43 -1.87
N SER A 48 -7.74 -7.69 -3.03
CA SER A 48 -9.09 -8.28 -3.10
C SER A 48 -9.17 -9.68 -2.47
N THR A 49 -8.03 -10.32 -2.20
CA THR A 49 -7.89 -11.62 -1.55
C THR A 49 -7.66 -11.52 -0.04
N ASP A 50 -7.48 -10.32 0.50
CA ASP A 50 -7.28 -10.14 1.94
C ASP A 50 -8.55 -10.56 2.70
N ALA A 51 -8.39 -11.44 3.68
CA ALA A 51 -9.51 -11.88 4.50
C ALA A 51 -10.09 -10.73 5.36
N ASN A 52 -9.22 -9.80 5.77
CA ASN A 52 -9.58 -8.63 6.55
C ASN A 52 -8.54 -7.52 6.40
N VAL A 53 -9.01 -6.30 6.25
CA VAL A 53 -8.24 -5.05 6.22
C VAL A 53 -8.65 -4.23 7.43
N ALA A 54 -7.66 -3.83 8.21
CA ALA A 54 -7.85 -2.99 9.39
C ALA A 54 -7.71 -1.51 9.02
N ILE A 55 -8.77 -0.73 9.20
CA ILE A 55 -8.75 0.73 8.99
C ILE A 55 -8.71 1.39 10.37
N PRO A 56 -7.55 1.95 10.78
CA PRO A 56 -7.35 2.42 12.14
C PRO A 56 -7.95 3.82 12.35
N PHE A 57 -8.62 4.00 13.48
CA PHE A 57 -9.10 5.29 13.97
C PHE A 57 -8.78 5.43 15.45
N SER A 58 -8.65 6.66 15.92
CA SER A 58 -8.29 6.95 17.29
C SER A 58 -9.12 8.07 17.90
N LEU A 59 -9.07 8.10 19.22
CA LEU A 59 -9.54 9.12 20.14
C LEU A 59 -8.30 9.66 20.87
N PRO A 60 -7.65 10.72 20.34
CA PRO A 60 -6.38 11.17 20.91
C PRO A 60 -6.53 11.85 22.29
N TYR A 61 -7.74 12.26 22.64
CA TYR A 61 -8.07 12.95 23.90
C TYR A 61 -9.38 12.42 24.46
N GLY A 62 -9.43 12.30 25.78
CA GLY A 62 -10.55 11.75 26.53
C GLY A 62 -10.24 10.37 27.12
N THR A 63 -11.01 9.95 28.12
CA THR A 63 -10.82 8.67 28.80
C THR A 63 -11.58 7.50 28.16
N ASN A 64 -12.52 7.80 27.25
CA ASN A 64 -13.50 6.87 26.71
C ASN A 64 -14.12 5.95 27.78
N ALA A 65 -14.59 6.52 28.89
CA ALA A 65 -14.87 5.74 30.10
C ALA A 65 -16.00 4.71 29.93
N GLN A 66 -16.91 4.94 28.99
CA GLN A 66 -18.11 4.11 28.76
C GLN A 66 -18.09 3.33 27.44
N GLY A 67 -17.05 3.51 26.61
CA GLY A 67 -17.06 3.05 25.23
C GLY A 67 -17.98 3.91 24.37
N GLN A 68 -17.91 3.72 23.05
CA GLN A 68 -18.75 4.45 22.12
C GLN A 68 -19.00 3.67 20.83
N THR A 69 -20.20 3.88 20.27
CA THR A 69 -20.54 3.43 18.92
C THR A 69 -20.24 4.54 17.93
N ILE A 70 -19.37 4.24 16.96
CA ILE A 70 -18.96 5.16 15.92
C ILE A 70 -19.73 4.82 14.66
N THR A 71 -20.43 5.79 14.10
CA THR A 71 -21.14 5.66 12.83
C THR A 71 -20.26 6.20 11.70
N TYR A 72 -20.16 5.46 10.61
CA TYR A 72 -19.36 5.83 9.44
C TYR A 72 -20.10 5.48 8.13
N SER A 73 -19.76 6.15 7.03
CA SER A 73 -20.16 5.72 5.68
C SER A 73 -19.01 5.04 4.94
N ILE A 74 -19.37 4.18 4.00
CA ILE A 74 -18.51 3.70 2.93
C ILE A 74 -19.14 4.15 1.61
N ASP A 75 -18.39 4.93 0.84
CA ASP A 75 -18.81 5.48 -0.44
C ASP A 75 -17.86 5.04 -1.56
N ALA A 76 -18.38 4.82 -2.76
CA ALA A 76 -17.55 4.52 -3.93
C ALA A 76 -16.83 5.79 -4.42
N VAL A 77 -15.52 5.70 -4.63
CA VAL A 77 -14.71 6.76 -5.23
C VAL A 77 -14.42 6.47 -6.69
N SER A 78 -13.99 5.25 -7.00
CA SER A 78 -13.65 4.81 -8.35
C SER A 78 -13.78 3.30 -8.52
N GLY A 79 -13.87 2.84 -9.77
CA GLY A 79 -14.01 1.43 -10.11
C GLY A 79 -15.42 0.89 -9.85
N ASN A 80 -15.61 -0.41 -10.10
CA ASN A 80 -16.88 -1.09 -9.85
C ASN A 80 -16.92 -1.65 -8.43
N VAL A 81 -17.49 -0.89 -7.51
CA VAL A 81 -17.60 -1.28 -6.10
C VAL A 81 -18.84 -2.15 -5.86
N PRO A 82 -18.74 -3.28 -5.13
CA PRO A 82 -19.91 -4.06 -4.73
C PRO A 82 -20.89 -3.22 -3.90
N SER A 83 -22.15 -3.15 -4.31
CA SER A 83 -23.15 -2.27 -3.69
C SER A 83 -23.50 -2.66 -2.25
N ASP A 84 -23.25 -3.91 -1.86
CA ASP A 84 -23.42 -4.42 -0.49
C ASP A 84 -22.31 -3.95 0.47
N GLN A 85 -21.20 -3.43 -0.05
CA GLN A 85 -20.13 -2.81 0.74
C GLN A 85 -20.37 -1.32 1.00
N LEU A 86 -21.37 -0.71 0.35
CA LEU A 86 -21.66 0.72 0.45
C LEU A 86 -22.79 1.00 1.45
N GLY A 87 -22.73 2.17 2.08
CA GLY A 87 -23.78 2.64 2.96
C GLY A 87 -23.26 3.13 4.31
N THR A 88 -24.12 3.06 5.32
CA THR A 88 -23.82 3.53 6.68
C THR A 88 -23.74 2.36 7.64
N PHE A 89 -22.66 2.32 8.41
CA PHE A 89 -22.32 1.24 9.30
C PHE A 89 -21.92 1.78 10.67
N THR A 90 -21.76 0.88 11.62
CA THR A 90 -21.32 1.21 12.97
C THR A 90 -20.19 0.28 13.40
N THR A 91 -19.22 0.83 14.12
CA THR A 91 -18.21 0.06 14.86
C THR A 91 -18.22 0.46 16.33
N ILE A 92 -17.67 -0.40 17.19
CA ILE A 92 -17.58 -0.16 18.63
C ILE A 92 -16.11 0.16 18.96
N LEU A 93 -15.90 1.28 19.67
CA LEU A 93 -14.68 1.52 20.43
C LEU A 93 -14.98 1.14 21.87
N GLU A 94 -14.35 0.07 22.35
CA GLU A 94 -14.60 -0.47 23.69
C GLU A 94 -14.24 0.53 24.79
N ALA A 95 -14.83 0.39 25.97
CA ALA A 95 -14.55 1.29 27.09
C ALA A 95 -13.07 1.28 27.44
N THR A 96 -12.53 2.46 27.75
CA THR A 96 -11.11 2.74 28.07
C THR A 96 -10.12 2.62 26.92
N ASP A 97 -10.53 2.09 25.76
CA ASP A 97 -9.69 2.06 24.57
C ASP A 97 -9.65 3.45 23.91
N GLN A 98 -8.47 3.83 23.41
CA GLN A 98 -8.29 5.06 22.65
C GLN A 98 -8.09 4.80 21.15
N ASP A 99 -7.81 3.55 20.77
CA ASP A 99 -7.57 3.14 19.40
C ASP A 99 -8.58 2.06 19.01
N GLY A 100 -9.14 2.18 17.81
CA GLY A 100 -10.12 1.26 17.27
C GLY A 100 -9.86 0.94 15.82
N THR A 101 -10.56 -0.08 15.33
CA THR A 101 -10.41 -0.56 13.96
C THR A 101 -11.77 -0.77 13.32
N ILE A 102 -11.92 -0.29 12.09
CA ILE A 102 -12.97 -0.76 11.19
C ILE A 102 -12.40 -1.95 10.42
N ASN A 103 -13.00 -3.12 10.60
CA ASN A 103 -12.65 -4.33 9.87
C ASN A 103 -13.43 -4.35 8.55
N PHE A 104 -12.71 -4.49 7.45
CA PHE A 104 -13.27 -4.52 6.10
C PHE A 104 -12.77 -5.74 5.35
N THR A 105 -13.65 -6.47 4.68
CA THR A 105 -13.27 -7.62 3.83
C THR A 105 -13.44 -7.21 2.36
N PRO A 106 -12.34 -7.01 1.62
CA PRO A 106 -12.38 -6.77 0.18
C PRO A 106 -13.06 -7.90 -0.61
N ILE A 107 -13.55 -7.56 -1.81
CA ILE A 107 -14.19 -8.52 -2.72
C ILE A 107 -13.55 -8.36 -4.10
N ALA A 108 -13.22 -9.48 -4.75
CA ALA A 108 -12.72 -9.45 -6.12
C ALA A 108 -13.85 -9.09 -7.11
N THR A 109 -13.66 -8.00 -7.84
CA THR A 109 -14.57 -7.49 -8.89
C THR A 109 -14.03 -7.56 -10.32
N GLY A 110 -12.87 -8.19 -10.54
CA GLY A 110 -12.11 -8.13 -11.80
C GLY A 110 -11.31 -6.83 -12.08
N GLU A 111 -11.60 -5.71 -11.41
CA GLU A 111 -10.88 -4.43 -11.58
C GLU A 111 -10.54 -3.77 -10.24
N ASN A 112 -9.51 -2.93 -10.21
CA ASN A 112 -9.18 -2.14 -9.02
C ASN A 112 -10.32 -1.16 -8.70
N TYR A 113 -10.60 -0.97 -7.41
CA TYR A 113 -11.60 0.00 -6.98
C TYR A 113 -11.16 0.74 -5.73
N THR A 114 -11.70 1.94 -5.52
CA THR A 114 -11.40 2.75 -4.33
C THR A 114 -12.67 3.08 -3.59
N LEU A 115 -12.62 2.88 -2.27
CA LEU A 115 -13.65 3.19 -1.30
C LEU A 115 -13.22 4.39 -0.47
N ARG A 116 -14.18 5.22 -0.06
CA ARG A 116 -13.98 6.25 0.96
C ARG A 116 -14.79 5.92 2.19
N PHE A 117 -14.09 5.75 3.30
CA PHE A 117 -14.68 5.67 4.63
C PHE A 117 -14.80 7.09 5.16
N THR A 118 -15.95 7.45 5.72
CA THR A 118 -16.16 8.77 6.36
C THR A 118 -16.74 8.58 7.75
N LEU A 119 -16.07 9.07 8.78
CA LEU A 119 -16.65 9.11 10.13
C LEU A 119 -17.80 10.13 10.14
N LEU A 120 -18.95 9.76 10.71
CA LEU A 120 -20.18 10.57 10.67
C LEU A 120 -20.62 11.04 12.06
N SER A 121 -20.65 10.14 13.04
CA SER A 121 -21.07 10.48 14.40
C SER A 121 -20.55 9.48 15.43
N THR A 122 -20.70 9.83 16.70
CA THR A 122 -20.44 8.98 17.86
C THR A 122 -21.66 9.00 18.78
N SER A 123 -21.90 7.90 19.51
CA SER A 123 -22.98 7.80 20.50
C SER A 123 -22.77 8.70 21.71
N ASN A 124 -21.53 9.12 22.00
CA ASN A 124 -21.23 10.02 23.11
C ASN A 124 -21.11 11.47 22.61
N THR A 125 -22.08 12.31 22.97
CA THR A 125 -22.16 13.72 22.52
C THR A 125 -21.04 14.62 23.03
N ASP A 126 -20.26 14.17 24.02
CA ASP A 126 -19.08 14.89 24.50
C ASP A 126 -17.87 14.71 23.59
N TYR A 127 -17.94 13.77 22.64
CA TYR A 127 -16.96 13.58 21.58
C TYR A 127 -17.47 14.12 20.24
N GLN A 128 -16.57 14.72 19.49
CA GLN A 128 -16.84 15.21 18.13
C GLN A 128 -16.16 14.31 17.08
N ILE A 129 -16.69 14.29 15.86
CA ILE A 129 -15.99 13.70 14.73
C ILE A 129 -15.11 14.77 14.10
N GLY A 130 -13.80 14.53 14.11
CA GLY A 130 -12.79 15.52 13.72
C GLY A 130 -12.91 16.83 14.50
N LEU A 131 -12.43 17.91 13.88
CA LEU A 131 -12.57 19.27 14.40
C LEU A 131 -13.22 20.16 13.35
N SER A 132 -13.91 21.20 13.80
CA SER A 132 -14.65 22.14 12.94
C SER A 132 -13.76 22.96 12.00
N ASP A 133 -12.47 23.06 12.29
CA ASP A 133 -11.46 23.68 11.43
C ASP A 133 -10.98 22.77 10.28
N GLY A 134 -11.45 21.51 10.23
CA GLY A 134 -11.04 20.51 9.24
C GLY A 134 -9.61 20.01 9.42
N SER A 135 -8.94 20.32 10.54
CA SER A 135 -7.56 19.92 10.78
C SER A 135 -7.36 18.43 11.07
N LYS A 136 -8.45 17.69 11.29
CA LYS A 136 -8.45 16.28 11.64
C LYS A 136 -9.04 15.42 10.54
N GLN A 137 -8.39 14.29 10.30
CA GLN A 137 -8.72 13.37 9.23
C GLN A 137 -10.00 12.61 9.57
N ILE A 138 -11.09 12.90 8.86
CA ILE A 138 -12.38 12.19 9.04
C ILE A 138 -12.74 11.28 7.86
N THR A 139 -11.91 11.29 6.81
CA THR A 139 -12.05 10.40 5.65
C THR A 139 -10.86 9.45 5.53
N TYR A 140 -11.06 8.28 4.95
CA TYR A 140 -9.99 7.33 4.67
C TYR A 140 -10.25 6.66 3.32
N ASP A 141 -9.30 6.73 2.40
CA ASP A 141 -9.42 6.09 1.09
C ASP A 141 -8.73 4.72 1.09
N LEU A 142 -9.49 3.66 0.84
CA LEU A 142 -8.97 2.31 0.67
C LEU A 142 -9.00 1.95 -0.82
N THR A 143 -7.84 1.78 -1.43
CA THR A 143 -7.74 1.20 -2.77
C THR A 143 -7.61 -0.31 -2.65
N VAL A 144 -8.59 -1.03 -3.18
CA VAL A 144 -8.56 -2.47 -3.31
C VAL A 144 -7.99 -2.82 -4.66
N CYS A 145 -6.82 -3.43 -4.64
CA CYS A 145 -6.13 -3.93 -5.81
C CYS A 145 -6.63 -5.35 -6.12
N ASN A 146 -7.18 -5.48 -7.31
CA ASN A 146 -7.76 -6.71 -7.79
C ASN A 146 -6.70 -7.58 -8.44
N PHE A 147 -6.91 -8.88 -8.35
CA PHE A 147 -6.06 -9.83 -9.02
C PHE A 147 -6.50 -9.97 -10.49
N ALA A 148 -5.89 -9.18 -11.36
CA ALA A 148 -6.02 -9.31 -12.80
C ALA A 148 -4.61 -9.34 -13.42
N VAL A 149 -4.23 -10.48 -13.99
CA VAL A 149 -2.98 -10.63 -14.74
C VAL A 149 -3.27 -10.33 -16.21
N SER A 150 -2.60 -9.32 -16.77
CA SER A 150 -2.74 -8.97 -18.18
C SER A 150 -2.28 -10.10 -19.11
N ALA A 151 -2.82 -10.14 -20.32
CA ALA A 151 -2.40 -11.11 -21.33
C ALA A 151 -1.03 -10.76 -21.96
N SER A 152 -0.55 -9.52 -21.75
CA SER A 152 0.68 -9.01 -22.32
C SER A 152 1.33 -8.00 -21.39
N TYR A 153 2.66 -8.04 -21.32
CA TYR A 153 3.47 -7.18 -20.47
C TYR A 153 4.55 -6.47 -21.30
N THR A 154 4.84 -5.23 -20.93
CA THR A 154 6.06 -4.55 -21.32
C THR A 154 7.17 -4.94 -20.34
N GLY A 155 8.24 -5.55 -20.85
CA GLY A 155 9.36 -6.06 -20.07
C GLY A 155 10.62 -5.21 -20.17
N ASP A 156 11.39 -5.19 -19.08
CA ASP A 156 12.75 -4.65 -18.98
C ASP A 156 13.65 -5.65 -18.26
N ALA A 157 14.70 -6.10 -18.93
CA ALA A 157 15.62 -7.12 -18.43
C ALA A 157 17.03 -6.53 -18.28
N TYR A 158 17.62 -6.74 -17.11
CA TYR A 158 18.91 -6.19 -16.74
C TYR A 158 19.67 -7.15 -15.80
N SER A 159 20.91 -6.82 -15.45
CA SER A 159 21.72 -7.68 -14.59
C SER A 159 22.71 -6.85 -13.81
N ASN A 160 22.51 -6.76 -12.49
CA ASN A 160 23.44 -6.09 -11.59
C ASN A 160 24.80 -6.79 -11.56
N ASP A 161 24.83 -8.12 -11.67
CA ASP A 161 26.05 -8.94 -11.70
C ASP A 161 26.98 -8.59 -12.88
N LEU A 162 26.40 -8.04 -13.96
CA LEU A 162 27.10 -7.66 -15.18
C LEU A 162 27.18 -6.13 -15.39
N ASP A 163 26.82 -5.34 -14.37
CA ASP A 163 26.75 -3.87 -14.43
C ASP A 163 25.83 -3.34 -15.55
N ILE A 164 24.73 -4.05 -15.82
CA ILE A 164 23.70 -3.64 -16.80
C ILE A 164 22.54 -3.01 -16.04
N ALA A 165 22.29 -1.73 -16.29
CA ALA A 165 21.22 -0.98 -15.65
C ALA A 165 19.84 -1.21 -16.33
N PRO A 166 18.72 -1.03 -15.61
CA PRO A 166 17.38 -1.01 -16.20
C PRO A 166 17.28 -0.06 -17.40
N GLY A 167 16.55 -0.47 -18.44
CA GLY A 167 16.32 0.29 -19.67
C GLY A 167 17.47 0.26 -20.68
N THR A 168 18.59 -0.43 -20.40
CA THR A 168 19.76 -0.47 -21.30
C THR A 168 19.45 -1.11 -22.65
N PHE A 169 18.64 -2.18 -22.68
CA PHE A 169 18.35 -2.95 -23.89
C PHE A 169 17.03 -2.57 -24.57
N GLY A 170 16.35 -1.53 -24.06
CA GLY A 170 15.02 -1.14 -24.52
C GLY A 170 13.93 -2.12 -24.07
N PRO A 171 12.66 -1.68 -24.06
CA PRO A 171 11.56 -2.53 -23.65
C PRO A 171 11.24 -3.59 -24.70
N TYR A 172 10.72 -4.72 -24.25
CA TYR A 172 10.15 -5.77 -25.11
C TYR A 172 8.72 -6.11 -24.67
N THR A 173 8.05 -6.93 -25.46
CA THR A 173 6.73 -7.48 -25.09
C THR A 173 6.87 -8.94 -24.71
N SER A 174 6.25 -9.33 -23.60
CA SER A 174 6.07 -10.71 -23.16
C SER A 174 4.59 -11.04 -23.19
N THR A 175 4.24 -12.21 -23.71
CA THR A 175 2.87 -12.70 -23.82
C THR A 175 2.60 -13.76 -22.76
N PHE A 176 1.57 -13.55 -21.93
CA PHE A 176 1.15 -14.49 -20.91
C PHE A 176 0.00 -15.33 -21.43
N THR A 177 0.24 -16.63 -21.59
CA THR A 177 -0.76 -17.60 -22.02
C THR A 177 -1.19 -18.45 -20.82
N PRO A 178 -2.45 -18.37 -20.37
CA PRO A 178 -2.93 -19.21 -19.25
C PRO A 178 -2.72 -20.70 -19.54
N VAL A 179 -2.34 -21.46 -18.53
CA VAL A 179 -2.26 -22.93 -18.61
C VAL A 179 -3.63 -23.54 -18.34
N ASP A 180 -4.13 -24.34 -19.29
CA ASP A 180 -5.45 -24.97 -19.20
C ASP A 180 -5.59 -25.79 -17.91
N GLY A 181 -6.57 -25.41 -17.09
CA GLY A 181 -6.89 -26.09 -15.83
C GLY A 181 -6.13 -25.57 -14.60
N GLU A 182 -5.34 -24.51 -14.73
CA GLU A 182 -4.63 -23.86 -13.63
C GLU A 182 -4.97 -22.36 -13.54
N ASP A 183 -5.46 -21.91 -12.38
CA ASP A 183 -5.98 -20.54 -12.22
C ASP A 183 -4.89 -19.46 -12.04
N ASN A 184 -3.65 -19.86 -11.69
CA ASN A 184 -2.54 -18.96 -11.36
C ASN A 184 -1.23 -19.32 -12.07
N THR A 185 -1.34 -19.92 -13.26
CA THR A 185 -0.19 -20.38 -14.03
C THR A 185 -0.26 -19.89 -15.47
N TRP A 186 0.84 -19.32 -15.95
CA TRP A 186 0.96 -18.81 -17.31
C TRP A 186 2.27 -19.26 -17.96
N THR A 187 2.23 -19.60 -19.24
CA THR A 187 3.44 -19.71 -20.06
C THR A 187 3.75 -18.37 -20.71
N LEU A 188 5.04 -18.04 -20.76
CA LEU A 188 5.58 -16.83 -21.35
C LEU A 188 6.39 -17.21 -22.59
N ASP A 189 6.17 -16.50 -23.69
CA ASP A 189 6.97 -16.60 -24.92
C ASP A 189 8.43 -16.16 -24.70
N THR A 190 8.64 -15.19 -23.81
CA THR A 190 9.95 -14.81 -23.32
C THR A 190 9.86 -14.08 -21.98
N THR A 191 10.66 -14.47 -21.00
CA THR A 191 10.74 -13.78 -19.72
C THR A 191 11.68 -12.58 -19.78
N TRP A 192 12.83 -12.67 -20.48
CA TRP A 192 13.86 -11.62 -20.52
C TRP A 192 13.95 -10.82 -21.83
N GLY A 193 13.07 -11.12 -22.79
CA GLY A 193 13.04 -10.51 -24.11
C GLY A 193 13.79 -11.30 -25.19
N PRO A 194 13.34 -11.20 -26.46
CA PRO A 194 13.85 -12.05 -27.54
C PRO A 194 15.30 -11.73 -27.91
N ASP A 195 15.76 -10.50 -27.65
CA ASP A 195 17.08 -10.00 -28.05
C ASP A 195 18.05 -9.84 -26.87
N PHE A 196 17.71 -10.29 -25.67
CA PHE A 196 18.56 -10.13 -24.48
C PHE A 196 19.96 -10.72 -24.69
N VAL A 197 20.05 -11.96 -25.17
CA VAL A 197 21.32 -12.65 -25.41
C VAL A 197 22.09 -12.04 -26.58
N PHE A 198 21.39 -11.58 -27.63
CA PHE A 198 21.99 -10.82 -28.72
C PHE A 198 22.70 -9.56 -28.20
N ASN A 199 21.98 -8.77 -27.40
CA ASN A 199 22.51 -7.52 -26.83
C ASN A 199 23.65 -7.79 -25.86
N LEU A 200 23.51 -8.80 -25.00
CA LEU A 200 24.49 -9.15 -23.99
C LEU A 200 25.83 -9.60 -24.61
N THR A 201 25.78 -10.27 -25.76
CA THR A 201 26.97 -10.72 -26.49
C THR A 201 27.52 -9.69 -27.48
N GLY A 202 26.94 -8.49 -27.55
CA GLY A 202 27.32 -7.47 -28.53
C GLY A 202 27.10 -7.91 -29.97
N GLY A 203 26.06 -8.71 -30.23
CA GLY A 203 25.73 -9.26 -31.54
C GLY A 203 26.48 -10.54 -31.90
N GLY A 204 26.98 -11.29 -30.91
CA GLY A 204 27.68 -12.57 -31.12
C GLY A 204 26.79 -13.71 -31.61
N VAL A 205 25.46 -13.53 -31.55
CA VAL A 205 24.43 -14.46 -32.05
C VAL A 205 23.45 -13.68 -32.95
N PRO A 206 22.57 -14.34 -33.74
CA PRO A 206 21.49 -13.65 -34.44
C PRO A 206 20.45 -13.05 -33.48
N GLN A 207 19.77 -11.98 -33.89
CA GLN A 207 18.61 -11.44 -33.16
C GLN A 207 17.49 -12.49 -33.01
N GLY A 208 16.75 -12.42 -31.91
CA GLY A 208 15.71 -13.40 -31.53
C GLY A 208 16.26 -14.75 -31.07
N SER A 209 17.58 -14.91 -30.95
CA SER A 209 18.17 -16.17 -30.48
C SER A 209 18.06 -16.27 -28.96
N PHE A 210 17.73 -17.48 -28.48
CA PHE A 210 17.64 -17.82 -27.06
C PHE A 210 16.60 -16.99 -26.28
N PRO A 211 15.32 -17.00 -26.70
CA PRO A 211 14.25 -16.49 -25.83
C PRO A 211 14.15 -17.37 -24.58
N TYR A 212 13.95 -16.74 -23.43
CA TYR A 212 13.72 -17.43 -22.16
C TYR A 212 12.24 -17.81 -22.06
N GLU A 213 11.82 -18.88 -22.73
CA GLU A 213 10.48 -19.42 -22.55
C GLU A 213 10.34 -20.00 -21.13
N SER A 214 9.25 -19.66 -20.44
CA SER A 214 9.07 -20.06 -19.03
C SER A 214 7.61 -20.25 -18.66
N THR A 215 7.38 -20.98 -17.57
CA THR A 215 6.10 -21.02 -16.86
C THR A 215 6.21 -20.26 -15.55
N VAL A 216 5.33 -19.29 -15.36
CA VAL A 216 5.18 -18.47 -14.15
C VAL A 216 4.01 -18.99 -13.33
N VAL A 217 4.24 -19.25 -12.05
CA VAL A 217 3.22 -19.60 -11.06
C VAL A 217 3.16 -18.50 -10.00
N LEU A 218 1.98 -17.94 -9.80
CA LEU A 218 1.74 -16.91 -8.78
C LEU A 218 1.15 -17.56 -7.52
N ASN A 219 1.89 -17.46 -6.42
CA ASN A 219 1.51 -18.03 -5.13
C ASN A 219 0.51 -17.11 -4.40
N SER A 220 -0.17 -17.66 -3.39
CA SER A 220 -1.18 -16.93 -2.60
C SER A 220 -0.63 -15.77 -1.77
N ASP A 221 0.69 -15.70 -1.57
CA ASP A 221 1.38 -14.63 -0.85
C ASP A 221 2.01 -13.59 -1.80
N ASN A 222 1.57 -13.57 -3.06
CA ASN A 222 2.10 -12.75 -4.15
C ASN A 222 3.57 -13.01 -4.50
N THR A 223 4.18 -14.08 -3.99
CA THR A 223 5.46 -14.55 -4.50
C THR A 223 5.26 -15.29 -5.82
N VAL A 224 6.31 -15.31 -6.63
CA VAL A 224 6.27 -15.86 -7.98
C VAL A 224 7.33 -16.93 -8.12
N THR A 225 6.95 -18.07 -8.70
CA THR A 225 7.88 -19.13 -9.10
C THR A 225 8.00 -19.12 -10.61
N VAL A 226 9.22 -19.15 -11.13
CA VAL A 226 9.49 -19.27 -12.57
C VAL A 226 10.17 -20.61 -12.82
N THR A 227 9.60 -21.40 -13.71
CA THR A 227 10.18 -22.66 -14.18
C THR A 227 10.46 -22.57 -15.67
N ALA A 228 11.56 -23.17 -16.12
CA ALA A 228 11.94 -23.16 -17.54
C ALA A 228 12.72 -24.42 -17.88
N GLU A 229 12.72 -24.80 -19.15
CA GLU A 229 13.52 -25.92 -19.64
C GLU A 229 14.99 -25.53 -19.84
N ALA A 230 15.88 -26.52 -19.77
CA ALA A 230 17.30 -26.29 -20.02
C ALA A 230 17.52 -25.63 -21.41
N PRO A 231 18.43 -24.65 -21.53
CA PRO A 231 19.49 -24.30 -20.57
C PRO A 231 19.09 -23.30 -19.48
N TYR A 232 17.81 -22.97 -19.36
CA TYR A 232 17.31 -22.05 -18.35
C TYR A 232 17.07 -22.77 -17.03
N SER A 233 17.31 -22.08 -15.91
CA SER A 233 17.19 -22.66 -14.57
C SER A 233 15.93 -22.21 -13.82
N GLY A 234 15.08 -21.39 -14.43
CA GLY A 234 13.96 -20.74 -13.77
C GLY A 234 14.42 -19.62 -12.84
N GLY A 235 13.57 -19.27 -11.88
CA GLY A 235 13.76 -18.14 -10.99
C GLY A 235 12.62 -17.96 -9.99
N THR A 236 12.64 -16.82 -9.32
CA THR A 236 11.64 -16.43 -8.33
C THR A 236 11.36 -14.94 -8.41
N GLY A 237 10.25 -14.48 -7.85
CA GLY A 237 9.94 -13.06 -7.84
C GLY A 237 8.76 -12.70 -6.95
N SER A 238 8.19 -11.53 -7.22
CA SER A 238 6.97 -11.04 -6.62
C SER A 238 6.06 -10.40 -7.66
N TYR A 239 4.78 -10.35 -7.37
CA TYR A 239 3.77 -9.66 -8.15
C TYR A 239 3.11 -8.54 -7.34
N ASP A 240 3.01 -7.36 -7.92
CA ASP A 240 2.22 -6.25 -7.38
C ASP A 240 0.91 -6.12 -8.19
N PRO A 241 -0.26 -6.53 -7.64
CA PRO A 241 -1.54 -6.41 -8.32
C PRO A 241 -2.03 -4.97 -8.44
N CYS A 242 -1.50 -4.03 -7.64
CA CYS A 242 -1.90 -2.62 -7.74
C CYS A 242 -1.34 -1.97 -9.00
N THR A 243 -0.14 -2.37 -9.42
CA THR A 243 0.53 -1.85 -10.62
C THR A 243 0.61 -2.85 -11.75
N ASP A 244 -0.01 -4.03 -11.58
CA ASP A 244 0.11 -5.18 -12.48
C ASP A 244 1.56 -5.41 -12.90
N THR A 245 2.44 -5.63 -11.92
CA THR A 245 3.89 -5.68 -12.15
C THR A 245 4.52 -6.92 -11.55
N PHE A 246 5.17 -7.73 -12.38
CA PHE A 246 6.08 -8.78 -11.93
C PHE A 246 7.49 -8.23 -11.77
N THR A 247 8.14 -8.56 -10.66
CA THR A 247 9.59 -8.36 -10.47
C THR A 247 10.22 -9.73 -10.26
N LEU A 248 11.04 -10.18 -11.19
CA LEU A 248 11.59 -11.53 -11.25
C LEU A 248 13.12 -11.49 -11.17
N ASN A 249 13.70 -12.47 -10.51
CA ASN A 249 15.13 -12.78 -10.52
C ASN A 249 15.31 -14.17 -11.12
N LEU A 250 15.97 -14.23 -12.27
CA LEU A 250 16.13 -15.42 -13.10
C LEU A 250 17.57 -15.92 -13.02
N GLY A 251 17.72 -17.22 -12.87
CA GLY A 251 18.99 -17.89 -13.13
C GLY A 251 19.14 -18.23 -14.61
N GLN A 252 20.40 -18.38 -15.04
CA GLN A 252 20.73 -18.87 -16.38
C GLN A 252 21.90 -19.86 -16.34
N ALA A 253 21.91 -20.81 -17.28
CA ALA A 253 23.05 -21.68 -17.54
C ALA A 253 23.45 -21.69 -19.03
N LEU A 254 23.05 -20.65 -19.76
CA LEU A 254 23.40 -20.45 -21.17
C LEU A 254 24.86 -20.00 -21.32
N PHE A 255 25.33 -19.17 -20.40
CA PHE A 255 26.70 -18.68 -20.33
C PHE A 255 27.54 -19.53 -19.38
N THR A 256 28.85 -19.61 -19.65
CA THR A 256 29.79 -20.32 -18.78
C THR A 256 30.04 -19.60 -17.45
N GLY A 257 29.82 -18.28 -17.41
CA GLY A 257 29.81 -17.49 -16.18
C GLY A 257 28.44 -17.52 -15.52
N THR A 258 28.41 -17.65 -14.21
CA THR A 258 27.19 -17.56 -13.40
C THR A 258 26.84 -16.09 -13.15
N PHE A 259 25.61 -15.71 -13.46
CA PHE A 259 25.01 -14.42 -13.12
C PHE A 259 23.48 -14.58 -13.10
N THR A 260 22.81 -13.61 -12.49
CA THR A 260 21.35 -13.52 -12.45
C THR A 260 20.84 -12.41 -13.37
N VAL A 261 19.63 -12.58 -13.88
CA VAL A 261 18.92 -11.58 -14.68
C VAL A 261 17.72 -11.10 -13.89
N ASP A 262 17.68 -9.81 -13.61
CA ASP A 262 16.52 -9.16 -13.03
C ASP A 262 15.59 -8.72 -14.16
N VAL A 263 14.29 -8.96 -13.99
CA VAL A 263 13.27 -8.63 -14.97
C VAL A 263 12.12 -7.91 -14.29
N VAL A 264 11.69 -6.79 -14.86
CA VAL A 264 10.44 -6.12 -14.51
C VAL A 264 9.48 -6.26 -15.68
N LEU A 265 8.29 -6.82 -15.45
CA LEU A 265 7.22 -6.93 -16.44
C LEU A 265 6.04 -6.09 -15.94
N THR A 266 5.60 -5.08 -16.70
CA THR A 266 4.45 -4.23 -16.38
C THR A 266 3.30 -4.48 -17.36
N GLY A 267 2.10 -4.75 -16.85
CA GLY A 267 0.93 -5.11 -17.65
C GLY A 267 0.52 -4.00 -18.61
N ASN A 268 0.08 -4.40 -19.81
CA ASN A 268 -0.46 -3.52 -20.85
C ASN A 268 -1.98 -3.39 -20.77
#